data_AF-A0A380HN96-F1
#
_entry.id   AF-A0A380HN96-F1
#
_cell.length_a   1.000
_cell.length_b   1.000
_cell.length_c   1.000
_cell.angle_alpha   90.00
_cell.angle_beta   90.00
_cell.angle_gamma   90.00
#
_symmetry.space_group_name_H-M   'P 1'
#
loop_
_entity.id
_entity.type
_entity.pdbx_description
1 polymer ?
#
loop_
_entity_poly.entity_id
_entity_poly.type
_entity_poly.pdbx_seq_one_letter_code
_entity_poly.pdbx_strand_id
1 'polypeptide(L)' 'MKTLRKINENNFIIYHIQTDLGLIIKVKTDASLSQYQTNNLLQSVSKEMDDKLRQNVE' A
#
# COMPACT_ATOMS: atom_id res chain seq x y z
N MET A 1 3.03 8.48 -2.40
CA MET A 1 2.14 7.63 -1.58
C MET A 1 2.06 8.13 -0.14
N LYS A 2 0.89 8.05 0.50
CA LYS A 2 0.65 8.42 1.90
C LYS A 2 -0.10 7.31 2.64
N THR A 3 0.34 6.94 3.85
CA THR A 3 -0.44 6.06 4.73
C THR A 3 -1.54 6.86 5.42
N LEU A 4 -2.79 6.43 5.27
CA LEU A 4 -3.97 7.06 5.87
C LEU A 4 -4.33 6.41 7.21
N ARG A 5 -4.26 5.08 7.27
CA ARG A 5 -4.62 4.30 8.46
C ARG A 5 -3.81 3.02 8.55
N LYS A 6 -3.42 2.65 9.77
CA LYS A 6 -2.81 1.37 10.10
C LYS A 6 -3.71 0.66 11.12
N ILE A 7 -4.00 -0.61 10.90
CA ILE A 7 -4.80 -1.46 11.80
C ILE A 7 -3.99 -2.73 12.07
N ASN A 8 -3.80 -3.08 13.33
CA ASN A 8 -3.17 -4.34 13.70
C ASN A 8 -4.28 -5.37 13.96
N GLU A 9 -4.27 -6.49 13.26
CA GLU A 9 -5.21 -7.60 13.42
C GLU A 9 -4.43 -8.91 13.57
N ASN A 10 -4.28 -9.39 14.82
CA ASN A 10 -3.55 -10.61 15.15
C ASN A 10 -2.14 -10.61 14.53
N ASN A 11 -1.88 -11.55 13.60
CA ASN A 11 -0.61 -11.72 12.91
C ASN A 11 -0.50 -10.86 11.63
N PHE A 12 -1.43 -9.94 11.41
CA PHE A 12 -1.46 -9.08 10.23
C PHE A 12 -1.52 -7.61 10.59
N ILE A 13 -1.03 -6.79 9.67
CA ILE A 13 -1.19 -5.35 9.69
C ILE A 13 -1.89 -4.96 8.40
N ILE A 14 -2.96 -4.18 8.52
CA ILE A 14 -3.71 -3.63 7.40
C ILE A 14 -3.37 -2.15 7.27
N TYR A 15 -2.83 -1.79 6.12
CA TYR A 15 -2.54 -0.42 5.72
C TYR A 15 -3.59 0.06 4.74
N HIS A 16 -4.21 1.20 5.04
CA HIS A 16 -4.95 1.98 4.07
C HIS A 16 -4.01 3.06 3.58
N ILE A 17 -3.70 3.05 2.29
CA ILE A 17 -2.77 3.98 1.68
C ILE A 17 -3.45 4.72 0.52
N GLN A 18 -3.04 5.97 0.34
CA GLN A 18 -3.35 6.78 -0.83
C GLN A 18 -2.15 6.76 -1.76
N THR A 19 -2.36 6.34 -3.02
CA THR A 19 -1.33 6.36 -4.06
C THR A 19 -1.10 7.78 -4.58
N ASP A 20 -0.11 7.98 -5.47
CA ASP A 20 0.23 9.32 -5.97
C ASP A 20 -0.82 9.84 -6.96
N LEU A 21 -1.56 8.96 -7.64
CA LEU A 21 -2.72 9.34 -8.46
C LEU A 21 -4.04 9.39 -7.67
N GLY A 22 -3.97 9.29 -6.34
CA GLY A 22 -5.11 9.48 -5.45
C GLY A 22 -5.97 8.25 -5.22
N LEU A 23 -5.58 7.05 -5.68
CA LEU A 23 -6.29 5.81 -5.37
C LEU A 23 -6.17 5.49 -3.88
N ILE A 24 -7.27 5.08 -3.26
CA ILE A 24 -7.28 4.58 -1.88
C ILE A 24 -7.32 3.05 -1.94
N ILE A 25 -6.26 2.41 -1.45
CA ILE A 25 -6.12 0.95 -1.49
C ILE A 25 -5.82 0.38 -0.10
N LYS A 26 -6.26 -0.88 0.10
CA LYS A 26 -6.04 -1.65 1.32
C LYS A 26 -4.98 -2.71 1.08
N VAL A 27 -3.89 -2.66 1.83
CA VAL A 27 -2.79 -3.63 1.77
C VAL A 27 -2.73 -4.38 3.10
N LYS A 28 -2.92 -5.70 3.07
CA LYS A 28 -2.78 -6.58 4.23
C LYS A 28 -1.41 -7.23 4.19
N THR A 29 -0.63 -7.07 5.25
CA THR A 29 0.74 -7.57 5.36
C THR A 29 0.89 -8.43 6.60
N ASP A 30 1.88 -9.32 6.61
CA ASP A 30 2.25 -10.04 7.83
C ASP A 30 2.86 -9.07 8.86
N ALA A 31 2.55 -9.26 10.14
CA ALA A 31 3.07 -8.43 11.24
C ALA A 31 4.56 -8.66 11.53
N SER A 32 5.13 -9.77 11.04
CA SER A 32 6.57 -10.08 11.17
C SER A 32 7.46 -9.29 10.21
N LEU A 33 6.91 -8.59 9.23
CA LEU A 33 7.70 -7.77 8.31
C LEU A 33 8.36 -6.62 9.04
N SER A 34 9.65 -6.41 8.77
CA SER A 34 10.34 -5.22 9.25
C SER A 34 9.74 -3.96 8.64
N GLN A 35 9.98 -2.81 9.29
CA GLN A 35 9.53 -1.52 8.78
C GLN A 35 10.08 -1.23 7.38
N TYR A 36 11.34 -1.60 7.11
CA TYR A 36 11.97 -1.45 5.79
C TYR A 36 11.24 -2.28 4.72
N GLN A 37 11.03 -3.58 4.98
CA GLN A 37 10.30 -4.46 4.06
C GLN A 37 8.87 -3.98 3.81
N THR A 38 8.19 -3.54 4.87
CA THR A 38 6.83 -3.02 4.79
C THR A 38 6.77 -1.76 3.94
N ASN A 39 7.68 -0.80 4.14
CA ASN A 39 7.73 0.42 3.36
C ASN A 39 7.98 0.14 1.87
N ASN A 40 8.93 -0.75 1.56
CA ASN A 40 9.18 -1.17 0.18
C ASN A 40 7.96 -1.82 -0.44
N LEU A 41 7.26 -2.70 0.28
CA LEU A 41 6.04 -3.33 -0.19
C LEU A 41 4.95 -2.29 -0.51
N LEU A 42 4.68 -1.37 0.42
CA LEU A 42 3.66 -0.33 0.22
C LEU A 42 4.00 0.59 -0.95
N GLN A 43 5.28 0.95 -1.13
CA GLN A 43 5.72 1.76 -2.27
C GLN A 43 5.56 1.02 -3.60
N SER A 44 6.00 -0.24 -3.67
CA SER A 44 5.88 -1.07 -4.88
C SER A 44 4.42 -1.26 -5.28
N VAL A 45 3.55 -1.62 -4.33
CA VAL A 45 2.12 -1.80 -4.59
C VAL A 45 1.47 -0.49 -5.03
N SER A 46 1.79 0.63 -4.37
CA SER A 46 1.26 1.95 -4.76
C SER A 46 1.66 2.31 -6.19
N LYS A 47 2.93 2.11 -6.55
CA LYS A 47 3.44 2.43 -7.89
C LYS A 47 2.79 1.53 -8.95
N GLU A 48 2.68 0.24 -8.69
CA GLU A 48 2.03 -0.71 -9.62
C GLU A 48 0.56 -0.32 -9.87
N MET A 49 -0.16 0.12 -8.84
CA MET A 49 -1.54 0.58 -8.97
C MET A 49 -1.65 1.90 -9.74
N ASP A 50 -0.72 2.83 -9.53
CA ASP A 50 -0.66 4.07 -10.31
C ASP A 50 -0.32 3.81 -11.78
N ASP A 51 0.61 2.91 -12.06
CA ASP A 51 1.01 2.54 -13.42
C ASP A 51 -0.17 1.85 -14.15
N LYS A 52 -0.90 0.96 -13.47
CA LYS A 52 -2.14 0.37 -14.02
C LYS A 52 -3.19 1.42 -14.32
N LEU A 53 -3.38 2.40 -13.44
CA LEU A 53 -4.35 3.46 -13.67
C LEU A 53 -3.99 4.29 -14.92
N ARG A 54 -2.71 4.65 -15.08
CA ARG A 54 -2.24 5.40 -16.28
C ARG A 54 -2.53 4.64 -17.57
N GLN A 55 -2.24 3.33 -17.59
CA GLN A 55 -2.47 2.48 -18.76
C GLN A 55 -3.96 2.30 -19.13
N ASN A 56 -4.89 2.58 -18.22
CA ASN A 56 -6.33 2.49 -18.50
C ASN A 56 -6.95 3.86 -18.84
N VAL A 57 -6.18 4.95 -18.74
CA VAL A 57 -6.62 6.32 -19.04
C VAL A 57 -6.04 6.82 -20.38
N GLU A 58 -4.94 6.22 -20.86
CA GLU A 58 -4.43 6.37 -22.23
C GLU A 58 -5.17 5.44 -23.21
#